data_AF-A0A2E5LSS3-F1
#
_entry.id   AF-A0A2E5LSS3-F1
#
_cell.length_a   1.000
_cell.length_b   1.000
_cell.length_c   1.000
_cell.angle_alpha   90.00
_cell.angle_beta   90.00
_cell.angle_gamma   90.00
#
_symmetry.space_group_name_H-M   'P 1'
#
loop_
_entity.id
_entity.type
_entity.pdbx_description
1 polymer ?
#
loop_
_entity_poly.entity_id
_entity_poly.type
_entity_poly.pdbx_seq_one_letter_code
_entity_poly.pdbx_strand_id
1 'polypeptide(L)'
;MQSKSETTIRADNIQFKILYCHIDAGDTNPDPNTCSRSGWNPTQGVSIVVQDSSTERDLLRFDCFPVDPHYHYDPTGTDTCIMIDKNTIDNPINWSMHQLNNNLSDMLVRSGFSAIAKSLNKKIVVSTLKKVASTAKDLVESNRRTVQHNHGDPIIKAGNIGFGLEIRAQGGDGGPAIHLLGYLREGPIEIMTFDCFRLSPHYHYGPLFLNERMFIDRTVVKDAVQWTLDLLNSEKLPAMVTRSGYPAIAMSLDRELIAQKIPQVASTLKHMMTQSGST
;
A
#
# COMPACT_ATOMS: atom_id res chain seq x y z
N MET A 1 -7.74 9.71 -14.67
CA MET A 1 -8.65 10.46 -13.79
C MET A 1 -9.16 9.46 -12.76
N GLN A 2 -8.58 9.42 -11.55
CA GLN A 2 -9.00 8.45 -10.53
C GLN A 2 -10.42 8.82 -10.05
N SER A 3 -11.39 7.93 -10.19
CA SER A 3 -12.71 8.09 -9.56
C SER A 3 -12.51 8.11 -8.05
N LYS A 4 -12.67 9.26 -7.41
CA LYS A 4 -12.63 9.38 -5.96
C LYS A 4 -13.95 8.82 -5.42
N SER A 5 -13.93 7.58 -4.98
CA SER A 5 -15.00 7.04 -4.15
C SER A 5 -14.95 7.76 -2.81
N GLU A 6 -15.86 8.71 -2.62
CA GLU A 6 -16.00 9.47 -1.39
C GLU A 6 -17.42 9.38 -0.84
N THR A 7 -17.56 9.51 0.47
CA THR A 7 -18.87 9.50 1.15
C THR A 7 -18.81 10.42 2.36
N THR A 8 -19.86 11.22 2.55
CA THR A 8 -19.99 12.12 3.70
C THR A 8 -21.11 11.65 4.62
N ILE A 9 -20.83 11.60 5.92
CA ILE A 9 -21.78 11.23 6.97
C ILE A 9 -21.88 12.37 7.97
N ARG A 10 -23.05 13.03 8.02
CA ARG A 10 -23.31 14.14 8.94
C ARG A 10 -23.53 13.65 10.37
N ALA A 11 -22.99 14.39 11.35
CA ALA A 11 -23.17 14.23 12.77
C ALA A 11 -23.37 15.59 13.43
N ASP A 12 -24.57 16.17 13.22
CA ASP A 12 -24.98 17.48 13.75
C ASP A 12 -24.17 18.67 13.20
N ASN A 13 -23.30 19.28 14.03
CA ASN A 13 -22.46 20.42 13.69
C ASN A 13 -21.12 20.02 13.04
N ILE A 14 -20.83 18.72 12.95
CA ILE A 14 -19.69 18.18 12.20
C ILE A 14 -20.15 17.12 11.20
N GLN A 15 -19.31 16.82 10.22
CA GLN A 15 -19.47 15.68 9.31
C GLN A 15 -18.16 14.93 9.12
N PHE A 16 -18.28 13.66 8.77
CA PHE A 16 -17.16 12.81 8.40
C PHE A 16 -17.14 12.62 6.90
N LYS A 17 -16.13 13.15 6.22
CA LYS A 17 -15.86 12.87 4.81
C LYS A 17 -14.84 11.72 4.74
N ILE A 18 -15.23 10.63 4.11
CA ILE A 18 -14.41 9.43 3.96
C ILE A 18 -14.02 9.33 2.49
N LEU A 19 -12.72 9.31 2.22
CA LEU A 19 -12.18 9.22 0.87
C LEU A 19 -11.33 7.97 0.74
N TYR A 20 -11.51 7.22 -0.34
CA TYR A 20 -10.52 6.21 -0.72
C TYR A 20 -9.30 6.86 -1.37
N CYS A 21 -8.11 6.44 -0.94
CA CYS A 21 -6.83 6.96 -1.38
C CYS A 21 -5.96 5.81 -1.90
N HIS A 22 -5.31 6.04 -3.03
CA HIS A 22 -4.32 5.14 -3.59
C HIS A 22 -3.16 5.96 -4.14
N ILE A 23 -1.96 5.66 -3.65
CA ILE A 23 -0.72 6.36 -3.96
C ILE A 23 0.23 5.34 -4.58
N ASP A 24 0.67 5.62 -5.79
CA ASP A 24 1.66 4.81 -6.52
C ASP A 24 3.07 5.41 -6.35
N ALA A 25 4.14 4.60 -6.36
CA ALA A 25 5.52 5.15 -6.32
C ALA A 25 5.86 5.99 -7.55
N GLY A 26 5.13 5.81 -8.65
CA GLY A 26 5.31 6.57 -9.88
C GLY A 26 4.47 7.84 -9.98
N ASP A 27 3.62 8.13 -8.98
CA ASP A 27 2.84 9.36 -8.99
C ASP A 27 3.79 10.56 -8.86
N THR A 28 3.65 11.54 -9.74
CA THR A 28 4.55 12.71 -9.81
C THR A 28 4.07 13.91 -8.99
N ASN A 29 2.86 13.85 -8.42
CA ASN A 29 2.24 14.93 -7.65
C ASN A 29 2.15 14.62 -6.16
N PRO A 30 2.98 15.24 -5.29
CA PRO A 30 3.16 14.85 -3.89
C PRO A 30 1.83 14.56 -3.21
N ASP A 31 1.74 13.43 -2.49
CA ASP A 31 0.57 13.13 -1.68
C ASP A 31 0.29 14.33 -0.77
N PRO A 32 -0.81 15.07 -0.97
CA PRO A 32 -1.12 16.24 -0.15
C PRO A 32 -1.44 15.84 1.30
N ASN A 33 -1.44 14.55 1.61
CA ASN A 33 -1.71 14.02 2.94
C ASN A 33 -0.45 13.55 3.67
N THR A 34 0.75 13.55 3.08
CA THR A 34 1.92 12.94 3.74
C THR A 34 2.40 13.71 4.97
N CYS A 35 2.69 12.95 6.02
CA CYS A 35 3.27 13.40 7.26
C CYS A 35 4.80 13.59 7.21
N SER A 36 5.47 13.03 6.20
CA SER A 36 6.93 13.04 6.10
C SER A 36 7.39 14.01 5.02
N ARG A 37 8.36 14.89 5.36
CA ARG A 37 9.10 15.66 4.35
C ARG A 37 9.98 14.76 3.45
N SER A 38 10.05 13.45 3.73
CA SER A 38 10.96 12.47 3.13
C SER A 38 10.35 11.63 2.01
N GLY A 39 9.16 11.99 1.51
CA GLY A 39 8.66 11.47 0.24
C GLY A 39 7.67 10.30 0.36
N TRP A 40 7.35 9.79 -0.83
CA TRP A 40 6.23 8.93 -1.15
C TRP A 40 6.34 7.52 -0.55
N ASN A 41 5.39 7.13 0.29
CA ASN A 41 5.14 5.73 0.59
C ASN A 41 3.94 5.29 -0.26
N PRO A 42 4.15 4.45 -1.28
CA PRO A 42 3.04 3.87 -2.01
C PRO A 42 2.20 3.07 -1.03
N THR A 43 0.89 3.29 -1.11
CA THR A 43 -0.06 2.73 -0.16
C THR A 43 -1.47 2.88 -0.72
N GLN A 44 -2.41 2.23 -0.07
CA GLN A 44 -3.82 2.43 -0.32
C GLN A 44 -4.63 2.27 0.96
N GLY A 45 -5.74 2.98 1.05
CA GLY A 45 -6.60 2.96 2.23
C GLY A 45 -7.62 4.08 2.17
N VAL A 46 -7.95 4.63 3.34
CA VAL A 46 -8.94 5.73 3.44
C VAL A 46 -8.45 6.86 4.30
N SER A 47 -8.77 8.09 3.88
CA SER A 47 -8.69 9.27 4.73
C SER A 47 -10.07 9.56 5.31
N ILE A 48 -10.13 9.75 6.63
CA ILE A 48 -11.34 10.13 7.36
C ILE A 48 -11.15 11.57 7.84
N VAL A 49 -11.84 12.50 7.18
CA VAL A 49 -11.78 13.92 7.48
C VAL A 49 -12.96 14.29 8.36
N VAL A 50 -12.69 14.94 9.49
CA VAL A 50 -13.71 15.57 10.33
C VAL A 50 -13.85 17.01 9.87
N GLN A 51 -15.03 17.42 9.41
CA GLN A 51 -15.28 18.77 8.90
C GLN A 51 -16.35 19.48 9.73
N ASP A 52 -16.27 20.81 9.79
CA ASP A 52 -17.41 21.64 10.18
C ASP A 52 -18.51 21.48 9.12
N SER A 53 -19.70 21.09 9.56
CA SER A 53 -20.83 20.83 8.67
C SER A 53 -21.47 22.07 8.04
N SER A 54 -21.11 23.26 8.49
CA SER A 54 -21.62 24.54 7.98
C SER A 54 -20.69 25.18 6.95
N THR A 55 -19.39 25.05 7.16
CA THR A 55 -18.35 25.68 6.32
C THR A 55 -17.57 24.68 5.47
N GLU A 56 -17.74 23.38 5.72
CA GLU A 56 -16.94 22.29 5.15
C GLU A 56 -15.43 22.40 5.48
N ARG A 57 -15.08 23.17 6.51
CA ARG A 57 -13.69 23.32 6.95
C ARG A 57 -13.19 22.04 7.59
N ASP A 58 -12.10 21.48 7.06
CA ASP A 58 -11.42 20.29 7.61
C ASP A 58 -10.79 20.59 8.98
N LEU A 59 -11.29 19.96 10.04
CA LEU A 59 -10.86 20.19 11.43
C LEU A 59 -9.76 19.21 11.87
N LEU A 60 -9.88 17.96 11.41
CA LEU A 60 -8.96 16.85 11.65
C LEU A 60 -8.97 15.94 10.40
N ARG A 61 -7.87 15.27 10.11
CA ARG A 61 -7.80 14.20 9.11
C ARG A 61 -7.08 12.98 9.68
N PHE A 62 -7.65 11.80 9.51
CA PHE A 62 -7.02 10.53 9.87
C PHE A 62 -6.76 9.72 8.61
N ASP A 63 -5.49 9.55 8.28
CA ASP A 63 -5.02 8.82 7.11
C ASP A 63 -4.75 7.37 7.51
N CYS A 64 -5.76 6.53 7.28
CA CYS A 64 -5.81 5.16 7.77
C CYS A 64 -5.12 4.19 6.81
N PHE A 65 -3.82 4.35 6.64
CA PHE A 65 -3.00 3.56 5.72
C PHE A 65 -2.26 2.42 6.43
N PRO A 66 -2.09 1.26 5.79
CA PRO A 66 -1.38 0.11 6.40
C PRO A 66 0.13 0.31 6.52
N VAL A 67 0.74 1.12 5.64
CA VAL A 67 2.19 1.32 5.60
C VAL A 67 2.65 2.41 6.56
N ASP A 68 1.93 3.53 6.56
CA ASP A 68 2.29 4.78 7.21
C ASP A 68 1.05 5.47 7.80
N PRO A 69 0.32 4.84 8.72
CA PRO A 69 -0.86 5.45 9.34
C PRO A 69 -0.49 6.71 10.09
N HIS A 70 -1.29 7.77 9.93
CA HIS A 70 -1.04 9.05 10.57
C HIS A 70 -2.30 9.90 10.65
N TYR A 71 -2.22 11.04 11.34
CA TYR A 71 -3.34 11.97 11.44
C TYR A 71 -2.85 13.42 11.57
N HIS A 72 -3.73 14.35 11.21
CA HIS A 72 -3.43 15.78 11.14
C HIS A 72 -4.41 16.57 12.00
N TYR A 73 -3.88 17.48 12.79
CA TYR A 73 -4.64 18.58 13.37
C TYR A 73 -4.69 19.73 12.38
N ASP A 74 -5.88 20.26 12.13
CA ASP A 74 -6.06 21.46 11.32
C ASP A 74 -5.41 21.36 9.91
N PRO A 75 -5.79 20.35 9.08
CA PRO A 75 -5.07 19.99 7.86
C PRO A 75 -5.08 21.05 6.74
N THR A 76 -5.97 22.05 6.84
CA THR A 76 -6.03 23.19 5.91
C THR A 76 -5.53 24.49 6.53
N GLY A 77 -4.92 24.42 7.73
CA GLY A 77 -4.32 25.53 8.44
C GLY A 77 -2.90 25.20 8.87
N THR A 78 -2.70 24.89 10.15
CA THR A 78 -1.37 24.56 10.70
C THR A 78 -0.82 23.21 10.22
N ASP A 79 -1.70 22.29 9.80
CA ASP A 79 -1.36 20.95 9.29
C ASP A 79 -0.38 20.20 10.21
N THR A 80 -0.69 20.20 11.52
CA THR A 80 0.15 19.50 12.50
C THR A 80 -0.08 18.00 12.37
N CYS A 81 0.78 17.38 11.57
CA CYS A 81 0.88 15.95 11.38
C CYS A 81 1.42 15.21 12.61
N ILE A 82 0.86 14.04 12.91
CA ILE A 82 1.38 13.07 13.89
C ILE A 82 1.37 11.66 13.27
N MET A 83 2.55 11.01 13.26
CA MET A 83 2.69 9.61 12.84
C MET A 83 2.14 8.65 13.90
N ILE A 84 1.47 7.58 13.45
CA ILE A 84 1.07 6.46 14.30
C ILE A 84 2.10 5.36 14.13
N ASP A 85 2.62 4.82 15.23
CA ASP A 85 3.42 3.60 15.16
C ASP A 85 2.50 2.43 14.78
N LYS A 86 2.60 1.99 13.54
CA LYS A 86 1.80 0.89 13.00
C LYS A 86 1.94 -0.42 13.76
N ASN A 87 3.05 -0.62 14.48
CA ASN A 87 3.26 -1.84 15.27
C ASN A 87 2.53 -1.79 16.62
N THR A 88 2.04 -0.61 17.03
CA THR A 88 1.27 -0.43 18.27
C THR A 88 -0.24 -0.51 18.05
N ILE A 89 -0.68 -0.71 16.80
CA ILE A 89 -2.09 -0.71 16.41
C ILE A 89 -2.41 -1.89 15.49
N ASP A 90 -3.54 -2.55 15.72
CA ASP A 90 -3.95 -3.67 14.86
C ASP A 90 -4.54 -3.17 13.52
N ASN A 91 -5.28 -2.07 13.58
CA ASN A 91 -5.99 -1.52 12.43
C ASN A 91 -6.17 0.01 12.57
N PRO A 92 -5.72 0.81 11.59
CA PRO A 92 -5.75 2.26 11.71
C PRO A 92 -7.15 2.87 11.68
N ILE A 93 -8.14 2.22 11.02
CA ILE A 93 -9.54 2.66 11.07
C ILE A 93 -10.07 2.47 12.49
N ASN A 94 -9.88 1.29 13.08
CA ASN A 94 -10.37 1.01 14.43
C ASN A 94 -9.70 1.95 15.46
N TRP A 95 -8.40 2.18 15.34
CA TRP A 95 -7.67 3.13 16.20
C TRP A 95 -8.22 4.55 16.06
N SER A 96 -8.46 5.02 14.84
CA SER A 96 -9.02 6.36 14.59
C SER A 96 -10.41 6.51 15.19
N MET A 97 -11.27 5.48 15.06
CA MET A 97 -12.59 5.49 15.71
C MET A 97 -12.49 5.53 17.23
N HIS A 98 -11.51 4.84 17.81
CA HIS A 98 -11.24 4.91 19.25
C HIS A 98 -10.84 6.32 19.69
N GLN A 99 -9.95 7.00 18.94
CA GLN A 99 -9.57 8.38 19.24
C GLN A 99 -10.76 9.34 19.08
N LEU A 100 -11.53 9.23 18.00
CA LEU A 100 -12.71 10.07 17.78
C LEU A 100 -13.79 9.86 18.85
N ASN A 101 -13.95 8.65 19.36
CA ASN A 101 -14.92 8.36 20.41
C ASN A 101 -14.54 8.99 21.77
N ASN A 102 -13.26 8.96 22.10
CA ASN A 102 -12.78 9.29 23.44
C ASN A 102 -12.19 10.71 23.55
N ASN A 103 -11.53 11.18 22.49
CA ASN A 103 -10.64 12.35 22.54
C ASN A 103 -11.04 13.46 21.55
N LEU A 104 -12.12 13.32 20.77
CA LEU A 104 -12.48 14.29 19.72
C LEU A 104 -12.57 15.74 20.23
N SER A 105 -13.19 15.98 21.39
CA SER A 105 -13.32 17.34 21.93
C SER A 105 -11.96 17.98 22.19
N ASP A 106 -11.05 17.26 22.86
CA ASP A 106 -9.70 17.74 23.15
C ASP A 106 -8.87 17.91 21.87
N MET A 107 -9.06 17.01 20.90
CA MET A 107 -8.39 17.12 19.60
C MET A 107 -8.83 18.38 18.85
N LEU A 108 -10.12 18.72 18.87
CA LEU A 108 -10.64 19.95 18.27
C LEU A 108 -10.13 21.20 19.00
N VAL A 109 -10.05 21.17 20.34
CA VAL A 109 -9.44 22.26 21.12
C VAL A 109 -7.98 22.46 20.72
N ARG A 110 -7.20 21.37 20.59
CA ARG A 110 -5.81 21.41 20.12
C ARG A 110 -5.68 21.98 18.70
N SER A 111 -6.61 21.67 17.80
CA SER A 111 -6.68 22.25 16.46
C SER A 111 -7.13 23.73 16.43
N GLY A 112 -7.45 24.35 17.58
CA GLY A 112 -7.94 25.72 17.65
C GLY A 112 -9.47 25.87 17.51
N PHE A 113 -10.22 24.78 17.38
CA PHE A 113 -11.68 24.77 17.16
C PHE A 113 -12.49 24.63 18.46
N SER A 114 -12.12 25.38 19.49
CA SER A 114 -12.74 25.29 20.82
C SER A 114 -14.26 25.55 20.83
N ALA A 115 -14.77 26.42 19.95
CA ALA A 115 -16.20 26.69 19.83
C ALA A 115 -16.98 25.49 19.28
N ILE A 116 -16.42 24.80 18.27
CA ILE A 116 -16.99 23.56 17.73
C ILE A 116 -16.93 22.46 18.78
N ALA A 117 -15.80 22.32 19.48
CA ALA A 117 -15.61 21.33 20.53
C ALA A 117 -16.68 21.43 21.65
N LYS A 118 -17.03 22.66 22.06
CA LYS A 118 -18.06 22.95 23.06
C LYS A 118 -19.49 22.68 22.58
N SER A 119 -19.72 22.74 21.28
CA SER A 119 -21.05 22.55 20.68
C SER A 119 -21.31 21.12 20.19
N LEU A 120 -20.34 20.20 20.35
CA LEU A 120 -20.50 18.81 19.94
C LEU A 120 -21.65 18.11 20.68
N ASN A 121 -22.56 17.51 19.91
CA ASN A 121 -23.49 16.52 20.45
C ASN A 121 -22.81 15.14 20.54
N LYS A 122 -22.17 14.85 21.68
CA LYS A 122 -21.42 13.60 21.89
C LYS A 122 -22.26 12.34 21.64
N LYS A 123 -23.54 12.33 21.98
CA LYS A 123 -24.42 11.16 21.75
C LYS A 123 -24.59 10.87 20.25
N ILE A 124 -24.85 11.91 19.46
CA ILE A 124 -24.98 11.78 18.00
C ILE A 124 -23.64 11.32 17.42
N VAL A 125 -22.54 12.00 17.73
CA VAL A 125 -21.21 11.64 17.23
C VAL A 125 -20.89 10.16 17.49
N VAL A 126 -20.99 9.70 18.74
CA VAL A 126 -20.69 8.31 19.11
C VAL A 126 -21.59 7.32 18.36
N SER A 127 -22.88 7.62 18.20
CA SER A 127 -23.79 6.76 17.44
C SER A 127 -23.42 6.70 15.94
N THR A 128 -22.88 7.79 15.39
CA THR A 128 -22.47 7.90 13.99
C THR A 128 -21.16 7.17 13.69
N LEU A 129 -20.22 7.11 14.65
CA LEU A 129 -18.90 6.50 14.44
C LEU A 129 -18.97 5.03 13.99
N LYS A 130 -20.00 4.27 14.39
CA LYS A 130 -20.20 2.90 13.89
C LYS A 130 -20.42 2.87 12.37
N LYS A 131 -21.22 3.80 11.85
CA LYS A 131 -21.47 3.94 10.41
C LYS A 131 -20.23 4.43 9.67
N VAL A 132 -19.49 5.38 10.26
CA VAL A 132 -18.21 5.85 9.71
C VAL A 132 -17.24 4.67 9.56
N ALA A 133 -17.10 3.85 10.60
CA ALA A 133 -16.22 2.69 10.60
C ALA A 133 -16.60 1.65 9.53
N SER A 134 -17.90 1.32 9.41
CA SER A 134 -18.36 0.37 8.38
C SER A 134 -18.15 0.93 6.99
N THR A 135 -18.56 2.17 6.73
CA THR A 135 -18.37 2.83 5.43
C THR A 135 -16.90 2.94 5.05
N ALA A 136 -16.01 3.25 5.99
CA ALA A 136 -14.57 3.27 5.75
C ALA A 136 -14.03 1.89 5.34
N LYS A 137 -14.46 0.81 6.02
CA LYS A 137 -14.06 -0.57 5.69
C LYS A 137 -14.60 -1.00 4.32
N ASP A 138 -15.86 -0.68 4.03
CA ASP A 138 -16.50 -0.99 2.76
C ASP A 138 -15.80 -0.24 1.61
N LEU A 139 -15.43 1.03 1.80
CA LEU A 139 -14.67 1.80 0.81
C LEU A 139 -13.31 1.19 0.55
N VAL A 140 -12.57 0.77 1.60
CA VAL A 140 -11.27 0.09 1.43
C VAL A 140 -11.45 -1.18 0.60
N GLU A 141 -12.41 -2.03 0.95
CA GLU A 141 -12.56 -3.33 0.29
C GLU A 141 -13.05 -3.19 -1.16
N SER A 142 -14.05 -2.35 -1.41
CA SER A 142 -14.65 -2.17 -2.73
C SER A 142 -13.77 -1.44 -3.74
N ASN A 143 -12.81 -0.64 -3.26
CA ASN A 143 -11.91 0.13 -4.11
C ASN A 143 -10.47 -0.38 -4.08
N ARG A 144 -10.18 -1.43 -3.29
CA ARG A 144 -8.84 -2.02 -3.17
C ARG A 144 -8.34 -2.34 -4.56
N ARG A 145 -7.16 -1.81 -4.89
CA ARG A 145 -6.50 -2.14 -6.15
C ARG A 145 -5.66 -3.38 -5.94
N THR A 146 -6.08 -4.46 -6.59
CA THR A 146 -5.29 -5.69 -6.72
C THR A 146 -4.98 -5.93 -8.19
N VAL A 147 -3.87 -6.59 -8.46
CA VAL A 147 -3.54 -7.11 -9.78
C VAL A 147 -3.29 -8.60 -9.66
N GLN A 148 -3.86 -9.37 -10.58
CA GLN A 148 -3.59 -10.79 -10.72
C GLN A 148 -2.78 -10.99 -12.00
N HIS A 149 -1.56 -11.48 -11.85
CA HIS A 149 -0.74 -11.86 -12.99
C HIS A 149 -0.92 -13.34 -13.35
N ASN A 150 -0.46 -13.69 -14.54
CA ASN A 150 -0.08 -15.06 -14.82
C ASN A 150 1.10 -15.41 -13.90
N HIS A 151 1.13 -16.62 -13.34
CA HIS A 151 2.22 -17.05 -12.47
C HIS A 151 3.51 -17.37 -13.24
N GLY A 152 3.54 -17.20 -14.56
CA GLY A 152 4.66 -17.56 -15.42
C GLY A 152 4.83 -19.07 -15.61
N ASP A 153 5.58 -19.45 -16.64
CA ASP A 153 5.98 -20.83 -16.96
C ASP A 153 7.31 -20.78 -17.73
N PRO A 154 8.41 -21.40 -17.24
CA PRO A 154 8.47 -22.34 -16.13
C PRO A 154 8.44 -21.70 -14.73
N ILE A 155 8.04 -22.51 -13.74
CA ILE A 155 8.17 -22.21 -12.31
C ILE A 155 9.35 -23.00 -11.72
N ILE A 156 10.33 -22.29 -11.17
CA ILE A 156 11.48 -22.88 -10.47
C ILE A 156 11.21 -22.83 -8.96
N LYS A 157 10.98 -23.99 -8.34
CA LYS A 157 10.71 -24.08 -6.89
C LYS A 157 11.98 -23.95 -6.04
N ALA A 158 11.86 -23.26 -4.92
CA ALA A 158 12.89 -23.10 -3.89
C ALA A 158 12.24 -23.17 -2.49
N GLY A 159 11.94 -24.38 -2.03
CA GLY A 159 11.32 -24.60 -0.71
C GLY A 159 9.85 -24.17 -0.68
N ASN A 160 9.51 -23.26 0.23
CA ASN A 160 8.15 -22.74 0.40
C ASN A 160 7.78 -21.63 -0.60
N ILE A 161 8.69 -21.29 -1.52
CA ILE A 161 8.47 -20.32 -2.59
C ILE A 161 8.83 -20.89 -3.98
N GLY A 162 8.44 -20.18 -5.03
CA GLY A 162 8.83 -20.47 -6.41
C GLY A 162 9.02 -19.21 -7.24
N PHE A 163 9.85 -19.30 -8.27
CA PHE A 163 10.09 -18.23 -9.24
C PHE A 163 9.39 -18.60 -10.54
N GLY A 164 8.24 -17.98 -10.78
CA GLY A 164 7.55 -18.04 -12.06
C GLY A 164 8.17 -17.06 -13.04
N LEU A 165 8.41 -17.50 -14.27
CA LEU A 165 9.11 -16.70 -15.28
C LEU A 165 8.21 -16.43 -16.47
N GLU A 166 8.20 -15.19 -16.95
CA GLU A 166 7.40 -14.77 -18.09
C GLU A 166 8.16 -13.74 -18.91
N ILE A 167 7.97 -13.71 -20.23
CA ILE A 167 8.32 -12.55 -21.06
C ILE A 167 7.03 -11.81 -21.36
N ARG A 168 6.93 -10.57 -20.88
CA ARG A 168 5.71 -9.76 -20.97
C ARG A 168 5.87 -8.63 -21.97
N ALA A 169 4.77 -8.28 -22.62
CA ALA A 169 4.62 -7.06 -23.41
C ALA A 169 3.37 -6.31 -22.95
N GLN A 170 3.52 -5.03 -22.62
CA GLN A 170 2.43 -4.18 -22.14
C GLN A 170 2.63 -2.74 -22.63
N GLY A 171 1.68 -2.23 -23.41
CA GLY A 171 1.63 -0.81 -23.78
C GLY A 171 2.85 -0.31 -24.57
N GLY A 172 3.51 -1.16 -25.36
CA GLY A 172 4.75 -0.82 -26.09
C GLY A 172 6.03 -0.91 -25.26
N ASP A 173 5.91 -1.22 -23.97
CA ASP A 173 7.00 -1.66 -23.11
C ASP A 173 6.91 -3.17 -22.87
N GLY A 174 7.91 -3.74 -22.21
CA GLY A 174 7.95 -5.15 -21.89
C GLY A 174 9.35 -5.62 -21.55
N GLY A 175 9.44 -6.89 -21.19
CA GLY A 175 10.67 -7.52 -20.75
C GLY A 175 10.37 -8.77 -19.93
N PRO A 176 11.43 -9.39 -19.38
CA PRO A 176 11.26 -10.49 -18.45
C PRO A 176 10.54 -10.02 -17.18
N ALA A 177 9.67 -10.89 -16.67
CA ALA A 177 9.03 -10.76 -15.37
C ALA A 177 9.37 -11.96 -14.50
N ILE A 178 9.59 -11.70 -13.22
CA ILE A 178 9.83 -12.73 -12.20
C ILE A 178 8.72 -12.64 -11.16
N HIS A 179 7.89 -13.68 -11.12
CA HIS A 179 6.79 -13.84 -10.17
C HIS A 179 7.31 -14.62 -8.97
N LEU A 180 7.36 -13.98 -7.81
CA LEU A 180 7.70 -14.64 -6.56
C LEU A 180 6.42 -15.24 -5.96
N LEU A 181 6.30 -16.56 -6.06
CA LEU A 181 5.15 -17.31 -5.58
C LEU A 181 5.42 -17.87 -4.18
N GLY A 182 4.40 -17.83 -3.33
CA GLY A 182 4.37 -18.50 -2.03
C GLY A 182 3.42 -19.66 -2.04
N TYR A 183 3.79 -20.79 -1.44
CA TYR A 183 2.91 -21.95 -1.37
C TYR A 183 2.18 -21.99 -0.02
N LEU A 184 0.89 -21.66 -0.04
CA LEU A 184 -0.02 -21.80 1.09
C LEU A 184 -0.86 -23.09 0.93
N ARG A 185 -1.68 -23.42 1.93
CA ARG A 185 -2.54 -24.63 1.88
C ARG A 185 -3.55 -24.56 0.73
N GLU A 186 -4.00 -23.35 0.44
CA GLU A 186 -5.01 -23.01 -0.57
C GLU A 186 -4.45 -23.01 -1.99
N GLY A 187 -3.12 -23.04 -2.14
CA GLY A 187 -2.41 -23.01 -3.43
C GLY A 187 -1.29 -21.98 -3.48
N PRO A 188 -0.65 -21.82 -4.66
CA PRO A 188 0.34 -20.76 -4.88
C PRO A 188 -0.34 -19.39 -4.85
N ILE A 189 0.26 -18.44 -4.15
CA ILE A 189 -0.12 -17.03 -4.15
C ILE A 189 1.05 -16.17 -4.62
N GLU A 190 0.79 -15.15 -5.42
CA GLU A 190 1.82 -14.21 -5.83
C GLU A 190 2.14 -13.24 -4.69
N ILE A 191 3.36 -13.35 -4.15
CA ILE A 191 3.87 -12.51 -3.05
C ILE A 191 4.39 -11.20 -3.62
N MET A 192 5.13 -11.27 -4.72
CA MET A 192 5.73 -10.12 -5.41
C MET A 192 5.86 -10.41 -6.89
N THR A 193 5.90 -9.36 -7.70
CA THR A 193 6.21 -9.45 -9.12
C THR A 193 7.28 -8.43 -9.45
N PHE A 194 8.33 -8.84 -10.17
CA PHE A 194 9.36 -7.95 -10.67
C PHE A 194 9.26 -7.86 -12.18
N ASP A 195 8.71 -6.75 -12.66
CA ASP A 195 8.60 -6.43 -14.08
C ASP A 195 9.88 -5.71 -14.51
N CYS A 196 10.84 -6.48 -15.00
CA CYS A 196 12.14 -5.97 -15.48
C CYS A 196 12.00 -5.40 -16.89
N PHE A 197 11.06 -4.47 -17.07
CA PHE A 197 10.70 -3.90 -18.36
C PHE A 197 11.76 -2.92 -18.87
N ARG A 198 11.81 -2.77 -20.20
CA ARG A 198 12.82 -1.97 -20.87
C ARG A 198 12.69 -0.48 -20.57
N LEU A 199 11.48 0.07 -20.59
CA LEU A 199 11.26 1.52 -20.43
C LEU A 199 10.99 1.89 -18.99
N SER A 200 10.15 1.11 -18.31
CA SER A 200 9.65 1.40 -16.97
C SER A 200 9.72 0.16 -16.06
N PRO A 201 10.92 -0.31 -15.71
CA PRO A 201 11.06 -1.45 -14.81
C PRO A 201 10.52 -1.10 -13.43
N HIS A 202 9.78 -2.03 -12.83
CA HIS A 202 9.13 -1.84 -11.54
C HIS A 202 8.87 -3.19 -10.86
N TYR A 203 8.45 -3.15 -9.61
CA TYR A 203 8.04 -4.34 -8.89
C TYR A 203 6.85 -4.05 -7.98
N HIS A 204 6.09 -5.08 -7.66
CA HIS A 204 4.87 -5.03 -6.86
C HIS A 204 5.07 -5.74 -5.51
N TYR A 205 4.73 -5.10 -4.40
CA TYR A 205 4.49 -5.80 -3.13
C TYR A 205 3.03 -6.24 -3.04
N GLY A 206 2.84 -7.55 -2.81
CA GLY A 206 1.54 -8.17 -2.61
C GLY A 206 0.51 -7.76 -3.67
N PRO A 207 0.63 -8.22 -4.93
CA PRO A 207 -0.32 -7.87 -6.00
C PRO A 207 -1.79 -8.11 -5.64
N LEU A 208 -2.07 -9.13 -4.82
CA LEU A 208 -3.41 -9.44 -4.29
C LEU A 208 -3.70 -8.84 -2.90
N PHE A 209 -2.74 -8.11 -2.33
CA PHE A 209 -2.84 -7.46 -1.02
C PHE A 209 -2.85 -5.93 -1.18
N LEU A 210 -1.68 -5.27 -1.21
CA LEU A 210 -1.58 -3.81 -1.32
C LEU A 210 -1.21 -3.33 -2.72
N ASN A 211 -0.80 -4.23 -3.61
CA ASN A 211 -0.35 -3.92 -4.96
C ASN A 211 0.53 -2.66 -5.02
N GLU A 212 1.47 -2.55 -4.08
CA GLU A 212 2.34 -1.38 -4.01
C GLU A 212 3.38 -1.51 -5.12
N ARG A 213 3.24 -0.67 -6.13
CA ARG A 213 4.20 -0.62 -7.22
C ARG A 213 5.35 0.31 -6.85
N MET A 214 6.58 -0.15 -7.09
CA MET A 214 7.83 0.56 -6.88
C MET A 214 8.62 0.60 -8.19
N PHE A 215 8.96 1.79 -8.68
CA PHE A 215 9.74 1.93 -9.91
C PHE A 215 11.24 1.81 -9.66
N ILE A 216 11.93 1.17 -10.61
CA ILE A 216 13.38 1.00 -10.60
C ILE A 216 13.98 2.13 -11.45
N ASP A 217 14.78 2.99 -10.82
CA ASP A 217 15.47 4.08 -11.53
C ASP A 217 16.59 3.53 -12.42
N ARG A 218 16.37 3.59 -13.73
CA ARG A 218 17.29 3.15 -14.78
C ARG A 218 18.59 3.97 -14.84
N THR A 219 18.62 5.12 -14.19
CA THR A 219 19.84 5.93 -14.07
C THR A 219 20.85 5.22 -13.17
N VAL A 220 20.41 4.62 -12.07
CA VAL A 220 21.27 3.95 -11.09
C VAL A 220 21.28 2.43 -11.21
N VAL A 221 20.20 1.81 -11.71
CA VAL A 221 20.10 0.38 -12.00
C VAL A 221 20.13 0.17 -13.52
N LYS A 222 21.29 -0.25 -14.04
CA LYS A 222 21.48 -0.45 -15.49
C LYS A 222 20.89 -1.76 -16.03
N ASP A 223 20.83 -2.78 -15.17
CA ASP A 223 20.27 -4.09 -15.48
C ASP A 223 19.25 -4.46 -14.40
N ALA A 224 17.97 -4.33 -14.74
CA ALA A 224 16.87 -4.62 -13.81
C ALA A 224 16.77 -6.12 -13.49
N VAL A 225 17.17 -7.00 -14.43
CA VAL A 225 17.15 -8.45 -14.22
C VAL A 225 18.21 -8.82 -13.22
N GLN A 226 19.46 -8.40 -13.45
CA GLN A 226 20.56 -8.68 -12.52
C GLN A 226 20.28 -8.11 -11.13
N TRP A 227 19.80 -6.86 -11.06
CA TRP A 227 19.43 -6.24 -9.79
C TRP A 227 18.35 -7.02 -9.05
N THR A 228 17.34 -7.53 -9.76
CA THR A 228 16.28 -8.34 -9.16
C THR A 228 16.82 -9.66 -8.63
N LEU A 229 17.67 -10.35 -9.39
CA LEU A 229 18.29 -11.61 -8.97
C LEU A 229 19.16 -11.42 -7.72
N ASP A 230 19.95 -10.34 -7.67
CA ASP A 230 20.76 -9.98 -6.50
C ASP A 230 19.88 -9.69 -5.28
N LEU A 231 18.77 -8.99 -5.48
CA LEU A 231 17.83 -8.66 -4.41
C LEU A 231 17.13 -9.91 -3.86
N LEU A 232 16.67 -10.81 -4.73
CA LEU A 232 16.06 -12.09 -4.37
C LEU A 232 17.06 -13.00 -3.62
N ASN A 233 18.36 -12.87 -3.88
CA ASN A 233 19.39 -13.61 -3.17
C ASN A 233 19.82 -12.95 -1.84
N SER A 234 19.47 -11.68 -1.63
CA SER A 234 19.97 -10.87 -0.51
C SER A 234 19.24 -11.09 0.81
N GLU A 235 19.85 -10.65 1.91
CA GLU A 235 19.25 -10.60 3.26
C GLU A 235 18.00 -9.72 3.36
N LYS A 236 17.64 -8.98 2.31
CA LYS A 236 16.46 -8.11 2.28
C LYS A 236 15.18 -8.88 1.95
N LEU A 237 15.27 -10.05 1.30
CA LEU A 237 14.11 -10.80 0.84
C LEU A 237 13.08 -11.08 1.96
N PRO A 238 13.45 -11.56 3.17
CA PRO A 238 12.47 -11.81 4.22
C PRO A 238 11.66 -10.57 4.63
N ALA A 239 12.32 -9.41 4.72
CA ALA A 239 11.65 -8.15 5.04
C ALA A 239 10.70 -7.72 3.92
N MET A 240 11.09 -7.96 2.66
CA MET A 240 10.25 -7.70 1.50
C MET A 240 9.00 -8.59 1.46
N VAL A 241 9.15 -9.89 1.71
CA VAL A 241 8.03 -10.86 1.81
C VAL A 241 7.10 -10.50 2.97
N THR A 242 7.65 -10.06 4.09
CA THR A 242 6.86 -9.55 5.23
C THR A 242 6.06 -8.32 4.84
N ARG A 243 6.66 -7.37 4.11
CA ARG A 243 5.98 -6.18 3.60
C ARG A 243 4.84 -6.53 2.64
N SER A 244 5.00 -7.55 1.82
CA SER A 244 3.92 -8.07 0.96
C SER A 244 2.75 -8.70 1.72
N GLY A 245 2.81 -8.80 3.05
CA GLY A 245 1.74 -9.36 3.89
C GLY A 245 1.93 -10.83 4.27
N TYR A 246 3.11 -11.43 4.04
CA TYR A 246 3.33 -12.87 4.24
C TYR A 246 4.46 -13.20 5.24
N PRO A 247 4.37 -12.75 6.51
CA PRO A 247 5.43 -12.97 7.51
C PRO A 247 5.71 -14.46 7.77
N ALA A 248 4.70 -15.33 7.73
CA ALA A 248 4.88 -16.77 7.94
C ALA A 248 5.72 -17.42 6.82
N ILE A 249 5.55 -16.97 5.57
CA ILE A 249 6.40 -17.40 4.45
C ILE A 249 7.81 -16.88 4.65
N ALA A 250 7.95 -15.60 5.01
CA ALA A 250 9.25 -14.96 5.25
C ALA A 250 10.08 -15.71 6.32
N MET A 251 9.44 -16.12 7.41
CA MET A 251 10.09 -16.89 8.48
C MET A 251 10.56 -18.28 8.07
N SER A 252 9.99 -18.84 7.00
CA SER A 252 10.25 -20.22 6.55
C SER A 252 11.03 -20.30 5.24
N LEU A 253 11.65 -19.19 4.80
CA LEU A 253 12.47 -19.15 3.59
C LEU A 253 13.73 -20.02 3.75
N ASP A 254 13.92 -20.96 2.83
CA ASP A 254 15.18 -21.69 2.70
C ASP A 254 16.17 -20.87 1.88
N ARG A 255 16.95 -20.03 2.56
CA ARG A 255 17.88 -19.07 1.93
C ARG A 255 19.01 -19.74 1.18
N GLU A 256 19.45 -20.93 1.63
CA GLU A 256 20.48 -21.68 0.93
C GLU A 256 19.94 -22.25 -0.37
N LEU A 257 18.76 -22.88 -0.34
CA LEU A 257 18.11 -23.40 -1.54
C LEU A 257 17.76 -22.28 -2.53
N ILE A 258 17.31 -21.12 -2.03
CA ILE A 258 17.08 -19.94 -2.86
C ILE A 258 18.38 -19.57 -3.60
N ALA A 259 19.49 -19.40 -2.88
CA ALA A 259 20.77 -19.06 -3.48
C ALA A 259 21.22 -20.10 -4.52
N GLN A 260 20.98 -21.39 -4.26
CA GLN A 260 21.26 -22.48 -5.21
C GLN A 260 20.39 -22.41 -6.47
N LYS A 261 19.17 -21.88 -6.40
CA LYS A 261 18.22 -21.79 -7.53
C LYS A 261 18.34 -20.51 -8.36
N ILE A 262 18.89 -19.42 -7.81
CA ILE A 262 19.07 -18.16 -8.54
C ILE A 262 19.85 -18.33 -9.86
N PRO A 263 20.96 -19.10 -9.93
CA PRO A 263 21.64 -19.34 -11.22
C PRO A 263 20.75 -20.03 -12.26
N GLN A 264 19.88 -20.95 -11.83
CA GLN A 264 18.92 -21.60 -12.72
C GLN A 264 17.93 -20.56 -13.27
N VAL A 265 17.34 -19.73 -12.40
CA VAL A 265 16.44 -18.64 -12.78
C VAL A 265 17.08 -17.72 -13.82
N ALA A 266 18.31 -17.26 -13.54
CA ALA A 266 19.07 -16.38 -14.44
C ALA A 266 19.28 -17.01 -15.83
N SER A 267 19.71 -18.28 -15.88
CA SER A 267 19.96 -18.98 -17.13
C SER A 267 18.68 -19.21 -17.95
N THR A 268 17.57 -19.53 -17.28
CA THR A 268 16.27 -19.74 -17.91
C THR A 268 15.73 -18.44 -18.49
N LEU A 269 15.78 -17.33 -17.74
CA LEU A 269 15.37 -16.01 -18.26
C LEU A 269 16.20 -15.60 -19.47
N LYS A 270 17.52 -15.75 -19.40
CA LYS A 270 18.41 -15.43 -20.52
C LYS A 270 18.02 -16.22 -21.78
N HIS A 271 17.74 -17.51 -21.63
CA HIS A 271 17.28 -18.34 -22.74
C HIS A 271 15.94 -17.86 -23.31
N MET A 272 14.94 -17.60 -22.45
CA MET A 272 13.63 -17.09 -22.87
C MET A 272 13.77 -15.77 -23.65
N MET A 273 14.58 -14.83 -23.16
CA MET A 273 14.82 -13.55 -23.82
C MET A 273 15.45 -13.70 -25.22
N THR A 274 16.37 -14.66 -25.41
CA THR A 274 16.96 -14.91 -26.74
C THR A 274 15.97 -15.51 -27.75
N GLN A 275 15.02 -16.31 -27.27
CA GLN A 275 13.98 -16.90 -28.12
C GLN A 275 12.94 -15.86 -28.53
N SER A 276 12.58 -14.95 -27.62
CA SER A 276 11.60 -13.88 -27.88
C SER A 276 12.13 -12.73 -28.76
N GLY A 277 13.45 -12.56 -28.88
CA GLY A 277 14.06 -11.54 -29.75
C GLY A 277 14.23 -11.96 -31.22
N SER A 278 13.77 -13.16 -31.58
CA SER A 278 13.92 -13.75 -32.93
C SER A 278 12.63 -13.70 -33.77
N THR A 279 11.66 -12.88 -33.37
CA THR A 279 10.36 -12.65 -34.05
C THR A 279 10.14 -11.18 -34.30
#